data_AF-A0A3R7IJL8-F1
#
_entry.id   AF-A0A3R7IJL8-F1
#
_cell.length_a   1.000
_cell.length_b   1.000
_cell.length_c   1.000
_cell.angle_alpha   90.00
_cell.angle_beta   90.00
_cell.angle_gamma   90.00
#
_symmetry.space_group_name_H-M   'P 1'
#
loop_
_entity.id
_entity.type
_entity.pdbx_description
1 polymer ?
#
loop_
_entity_poly.entity_id
_entity_poly.type
_entity_poly.pdbx_seq_one_letter_code
_entity_poly.pdbx_strand_id
1 'polypeptide(L)'
;MTTPAERTKAVVDARNFLQLLSNAEEVTIRGLVQSVAIGLLRHYPLDVELDASASALPEIWARPTAERLGELTARARVAPLFAARTDE
;
A
#
# COMPACT_ATOMS: atom_id res chain seq x y z
N MET A 1 5.54 15.44 -15.29
CA MET A 1 4.42 15.89 -14.43
C MET A 1 3.29 14.91 -14.58
N THR A 2 2.68 14.44 -13.49
CA THR A 2 1.45 13.63 -13.53
C THR A 2 0.24 14.57 -13.50
N THR A 3 -0.79 14.24 -14.27
CA THR A 3 -2.04 14.99 -14.34
C THR A 3 -2.97 14.64 -13.17
N PRO A 4 -3.94 15.49 -12.80
CA PRO A 4 -4.97 15.14 -11.83
C PRO A 4 -5.72 13.84 -12.19
N ALA A 5 -6.00 13.62 -13.48
CA ALA A 5 -6.69 12.43 -13.96
C ALA A 5 -5.87 11.14 -13.72
N GLU A 6 -4.56 11.18 -13.98
CA GLU A 6 -3.66 10.03 -13.73
C GLU A 6 -3.56 9.70 -12.23
N ARG A 7 -3.53 10.71 -11.35
CA ARG A 7 -3.52 10.52 -9.90
C ARG A 7 -4.81 9.89 -9.38
N THR A 8 -5.97 10.41 -9.81
CA THR A 8 -7.28 9.82 -9.46
C THR A 8 -7.36 8.39 -9.94
N LYS A 9 -6.93 8.11 -11.18
CA LYS A 9 -6.88 6.75 -11.72
C LYS A 9 -5.99 5.84 -10.87
N ALA A 10 -4.81 6.29 -10.46
CA ALA A 10 -3.89 5.51 -9.62
C ALA A 10 -4.50 5.15 -8.26
N VAL A 11 -5.24 6.07 -7.63
CA VAL A 11 -5.94 5.79 -6.35
C VAL A 11 -7.02 4.73 -6.52
N VAL A 12 -7.85 4.86 -7.56
CA VAL A 12 -8.94 3.90 -7.85
C VAL A 12 -8.36 2.52 -8.19
N ASP A 13 -7.36 2.48 -9.08
CA ASP A 13 -6.72 1.23 -9.50
C ASP A 13 -5.99 0.55 -8.33
N ALA A 14 -5.36 1.33 -7.43
CA ALA A 14 -4.75 0.79 -6.22
C ALA A 14 -5.79 0.17 -5.27
N ARG A 15 -6.95 0.82 -5.10
CA ARG A 15 -8.06 0.25 -4.31
C ARG A 15 -8.55 -1.08 -4.92
N ASN A 16 -8.78 -1.10 -6.24
CA ASN A 16 -9.23 -2.30 -6.95
C ASN A 16 -8.21 -3.44 -6.81
N PHE A 17 -6.93 -3.12 -6.94
CA PHE A 17 -5.85 -4.08 -6.77
C PHE A 17 -5.81 -4.66 -5.35
N LEU A 18 -5.97 -3.83 -4.31
CA LEU A 18 -6.03 -4.30 -2.93
C LEU A 18 -7.26 -5.18 -2.66
N GLN A 19 -8.41 -4.83 -3.23
CA GLN A 19 -9.62 -5.68 -3.14
C GLN A 19 -9.45 -7.02 -3.86
N LEU A 20 -8.77 -7.03 -5.00
CA LEU A 20 -8.43 -8.27 -5.69
C LEU A 20 -7.55 -9.15 -4.79
N LEU A 21 -6.49 -8.58 -4.22
CA LEU A 21 -5.58 -9.30 -3.32
C LEU A 21 -6.27 -9.81 -2.06
N SER A 22 -7.22 -9.06 -1.48
CA SER A 22 -7.94 -9.50 -0.28
C SER A 22 -8.90 -10.66 -0.52
N ASN A 23 -9.36 -10.83 -1.77
CA ASN A 23 -10.29 -11.91 -2.16
C ASN A 23 -9.57 -13.10 -2.83
N ALA A 24 -8.26 -13.02 -3.05
CA ALA A 24 -7.52 -14.08 -3.72
C ALA A 24 -7.37 -15.31 -2.80
N GLU A 25 -7.87 -16.46 -3.25
CA GLU A 25 -7.82 -17.74 -2.52
C GLU A 25 -6.44 -18.40 -2.56
N GLU A 26 -5.65 -18.14 -3.61
CA GLU A 26 -4.35 -18.76 -3.83
C GLU A 26 -3.23 -17.73 -4.03
N VAL A 27 -2.00 -18.15 -3.75
CA VAL A 27 -0.80 -17.31 -3.71
C VAL A 27 -0.55 -16.68 -5.08
N THR A 28 -0.80 -15.38 -5.17
CA THR A 28 -0.44 -14.57 -6.34
C THR A 28 1.08 -14.58 -6.52
N ILE A 29 1.53 -14.73 -7.77
CA ILE A 29 2.96 -14.71 -8.13
C ILE A 29 3.56 -13.39 -7.62
N ARG A 30 4.46 -13.48 -6.63
CA ARG A 30 5.06 -12.31 -5.96
C ARG A 30 5.58 -11.26 -6.95
N GLY A 31 6.22 -11.69 -8.04
CA GLY A 31 6.74 -10.78 -9.06
C GLY A 31 5.67 -9.99 -9.82
N LEU A 32 4.50 -10.59 -10.07
CA LEU A 32 3.38 -9.90 -10.70
C LEU A 32 2.80 -8.85 -9.75
N VAL A 33 2.62 -9.20 -8.47
CA VAL A 33 2.13 -8.28 -7.44
C VAL A 33 3.04 -7.06 -7.33
N GLN A 34 4.35 -7.28 -7.27
CA GLN A 34 5.35 -6.20 -7.23
C GLN A 34 5.32 -5.31 -8.47
N SER A 35 5.24 -5.90 -9.66
CA SER A 35 5.22 -5.15 -10.92
C SER A 35 4.00 -4.23 -11.02
N VAL A 36 2.82 -4.74 -10.65
CA VAL A 36 1.58 -3.94 -10.61
C VAL A 36 1.69 -2.84 -9.56
N ALA A 37 2.17 -3.16 -8.36
CA ALA A 37 2.36 -2.19 -7.29
C ALA A 37 3.30 -1.03 -7.71
N ILE A 38 4.42 -1.32 -8.38
CA ILE A 38 5.34 -0.30 -8.90
C ILE A 38 4.64 0.63 -9.90
N GLY A 39 3.83 0.07 -10.80
CA GLY A 39 3.07 0.85 -11.77
C GLY A 39 2.06 1.80 -11.11
N LEU A 40 1.36 1.32 -10.09
CA LEU A 40 0.39 2.12 -9.32
C LEU A 40 1.09 3.23 -8.54
N LEU A 41 2.19 2.91 -7.85
CA LEU A 41 2.95 3.86 -7.04
C LEU A 41 3.59 4.99 -7.86
N ARG A 42 3.88 4.76 -9.14
CA ARG A 42 4.43 5.80 -10.03
C ARG A 42 3.54 7.05 -10.11
N HIS A 43 2.22 6.88 -10.03
CA HIS A 43 1.24 7.95 -10.18
C HIS A 43 0.43 8.18 -8.90
N TYR A 44 0.75 7.47 -7.82
CA TYR A 44 0.02 7.58 -6.57
C TYR A 44 0.32 8.95 -5.91
N PRO A 45 -0.68 9.58 -5.24
CA PRO A 45 -0.46 10.85 -4.56
C PRO A 45 0.67 10.79 -3.54
N LEU A 46 1.48 11.84 -3.51
CA LEU A 46 2.50 12.05 -2.49
C LEU A 46 1.87 12.48 -1.15
N ASP A 47 2.62 12.36 -0.06
CA ASP A 47 2.14 12.74 1.28
C ASP A 47 1.65 14.18 1.36
N VAL A 48 2.27 15.12 0.63
CA VAL A 48 1.80 16.52 0.58
C VAL A 48 0.41 16.66 -0.05
N GLU A 49 0.09 15.84 -1.04
CA GLU A 49 -1.22 15.83 -1.70
C GLU A 49 -2.27 15.18 -0.81
N LEU A 50 -1.89 14.14 -0.06
CA LEU A 50 -2.72 13.50 0.95
C LEU A 50 -2.97 14.43 2.15
N ASP A 51 -1.97 15.17 2.61
CA ASP A 51 -2.12 16.14 3.71
C ASP A 51 -3.00 17.33 3.31
N ALA A 52 -2.87 17.81 2.06
CA ALA A 52 -3.79 18.81 1.51
C ALA A 52 -5.23 18.28 1.45
N SER A 53 -5.42 17.01 1.07
CA SER A 53 -6.74 16.37 1.04
C SER A 53 -7.34 16.20 2.44
N ALA A 54 -6.53 15.79 3.42
CA ALA A 54 -6.91 15.68 4.83
C ALA A 54 -7.26 17.04 5.44
N SER A 55 -6.54 18.09 5.08
CA SER A 55 -6.84 19.45 5.55
C SER A 55 -8.14 20.00 4.93
N ALA A 56 -8.46 19.62 3.69
CA ALA A 56 -9.71 20.02 3.03
C ALA A 56 -10.94 19.23 3.49
N LEU A 57 -10.78 17.94 3.80
CA LEU A 57 -11.86 17.02 4.18
C LEU A 57 -11.49 16.21 5.44
N PRO A 58 -11.38 16.86 6.61
CA PRO A 58 -10.85 16.24 7.83
C PRO A 58 -11.75 15.15 8.43
N GLU A 59 -13.05 15.16 8.11
CA GLU A 59 -13.98 14.10 8.53
C GLU A 59 -13.85 12.82 7.70
N ILE A 60 -13.18 12.90 6.53
CA ILE A 60 -13.02 11.79 5.59
C ILE A 60 -11.58 11.25 5.63
N TRP A 61 -10.60 12.15 5.64
CA TRP A 61 -9.19 11.80 5.52
C TRP A 61 -8.40 12.30 6.72
N ALA A 62 -7.69 11.37 7.37
CA ALA A 62 -6.69 11.70 8.37
C ALA A 62 -5.39 12.16 7.69
N ARG A 63 -4.62 12.99 8.39
CA ARG A 63 -3.27 13.36 7.93
C ARG A 63 -2.38 12.13 7.83
N PRO A 64 -1.48 12.06 6.83
CA PRO A 64 -0.50 10.99 6.77
C PRO A 64 0.46 11.10 7.97
N THR A 65 0.23 10.29 9.01
CA THR A 65 1.12 10.23 10.17
C THR A 65 2.25 9.23 9.90
N ALA A 66 3.51 9.65 10.08
CA ALA A 66 4.68 8.77 9.97
C ALA A 66 4.73 7.64 11.03
N GLU A 67 3.82 7.68 12.01
CA GLU A 67 3.80 6.79 13.18
C GLU A 67 3.61 5.30 12.85
N ARG A 68 3.07 4.96 11.67
CA ARG A 68 2.91 3.55 11.26
C ARG A 68 4.23 2.82 11.00
N LEU A 69 5.34 3.55 10.82
CA LEU A 69 6.66 2.93 10.69
C LEU A 69 7.13 2.32 12.03
N GLY A 70 6.67 2.86 13.16
CA GLY A 70 6.89 2.30 14.50
C GLY A 70 6.07 1.03 14.75
N GLU A 71 4.84 0.94 14.22
CA GLU A 71 4.00 -0.27 14.31
C GLU A 71 4.47 -1.39 13.37
N LEU A 72 4.98 -1.06 12.19
CA LEU A 72 5.55 -2.05 11.26
C LEU A 72 6.87 -2.65 11.79
N THR A 73 7.70 -1.86 12.47
CA THR A 73 8.87 -2.39 13.19
C THR A 73 8.49 -3.20 14.44
N ALA A 74 7.39 -2.86 15.11
CA ALA A 74 6.84 -3.67 16.20
C ALA A 74 6.28 -5.03 15.70
N ARG A 75 5.60 -5.06 14.54
CA ARG A 75 5.15 -6.32 13.91
C ARG A 75 6.28 -7.17 13.34
N ALA A 76 7.38 -6.56 12.88
CA ALA A 76 8.57 -7.30 12.45
C ALA A 76 9.23 -8.11 13.59
N ARG A 77 9.03 -7.71 14.85
CA ARG A 77 9.50 -8.47 16.03
C ARG A 77 8.65 -9.70 16.37
N VAL A 78 7.46 -9.86 15.76
CA VAL A 78 6.53 -10.98 16.03
C VAL A 78 6.63 -12.09 14.95
N ALA A 79 7.47 -11.92 13.92
CA ALA A 79 7.75 -12.99 12.97
C ALA A 79 9.16 -13.57 13.20
N PRO A 80 9.23 -14.67 13.96
CA PRO A 80 9.86 -15.85 13.38
C PRO A 80 8.96 -17.06 13.66
N LEU A 81 7.95 -17.28 12.80
CA LEU A 81 7.22 -18.55 12.78
C LEU A 81 7.43 -19.34 11.49
N PHE A 82 8.33 -18.91 10.61
CA PHE A 82 8.66 -19.64 9.38
C PHE A 82 10.18 -19.73 9.10
N ALA A 83 11.00 -19.77 10.15
CA ALA A 83 12.40 -20.16 10.00
C ALA A 83 12.64 -21.43 10.83
N ALA A 84 13.10 -22.47 10.13
CA ALA A 84 13.60 -23.76 10.60
C ALA A 84 12.59 -24.91 10.76
N ARG A 85 12.40 -25.67 9.67
CA ARG A 85 12.36 -27.14 9.71
C ARG A 85 12.86 -27.70 8.37
N THR A 86 14.20 -27.79 8.23
CA THR A 86 15.06 -29.00 8.22
C THR A 86 15.27 -29.56 6.82
N ASP A 87 16.48 -29.34 6.29
CA ASP A 87 17.18 -30.31 5.45
C ASP A 87 17.20 -31.68 6.17
N GLU A 88 16.68 -32.70 5.51
CA GLU A 88 17.37 -33.96 5.18
C GLU A 88 16.63 -34.67 4.03
#